data_AF-A0A968A286-F1
#
_entry.id   AF-A0A968A286-F1
#
_cell.length_a   1.000
_cell.length_b   1.000
_cell.length_c   1.000
_cell.angle_alpha   90.00
_cell.angle_beta   90.00
_cell.angle_gamma   90.00
#
_symmetry.space_group_name_H-M   'P 1'
#
loop_
_entity.id
_entity.type
_entity.pdbx_description
1 polymer ?
#
loop_
_entity_poly.entity_id
_entity_poly.type
_entity_poly.pdbx_seq_one_letter_code
_entity_poly.pdbx_strand_id
1 'polypeptide(L)'
;VDPGWKPKPGYQLTYTAITLSFEDLPGVRRTKIGMNANFSVPIEYSYNVVIYVGNGYRIVDGRGEIVAEYQPTDTEHPIGFVDEDKIYFSVPVGYLSDKHLRNAVVAVGGQDDHGGGGIGEFRSVLPEAGEWHGGGGDKPSGNSNVYDVMYIRR
;
A
#
# COMPACT_ATOMS: atom_id res chain seq x y z
N VAL A 1 12.49 -1.74 15.39
CA VAL A 1 11.97 -0.66 14.53
C VAL A 1 11.15 0.32 15.37
N ASP A 2 11.07 1.61 15.03
CA ASP A 2 10.24 2.60 15.74
C ASP A 2 8.77 2.45 15.29
N PRO A 3 7.82 2.11 16.18
CA PRO A 3 6.40 1.96 15.82
C PRO A 3 5.70 3.27 15.45
N GLY A 4 6.32 4.42 15.74
CA GLY A 4 5.71 5.74 15.59
C GLY A 4 4.86 6.15 16.79
N TRP A 5 3.91 7.06 16.55
CA TRP A 5 3.12 7.73 17.59
C TRP A 5 1.90 6.94 18.09
N LYS A 6 1.41 5.97 17.32
CA LYS A 6 0.26 5.11 17.65
C LYS A 6 0.68 3.64 17.62
N PRO A 7 0.74 2.95 18.77
CA PRO A 7 1.23 1.57 18.83
C PRO A 7 0.24 0.52 18.31
N LYS A 8 -1.07 0.84 18.25
CA LYS A 8 -2.16 -0.08 17.86
C LYS A 8 -1.91 -0.81 16.53
N PRO A 9 -1.53 -0.14 15.43
CA PRO A 9 -1.23 -0.81 14.16
C PRO A 9 0.14 -1.50 14.10
N GLY A 10 1.07 -1.20 15.01
CA GLY A 10 2.45 -1.73 15.00
C GLY A 10 3.45 -0.91 14.17
N TYR A 11 3.19 -0.69 12.87
CA TYR A 11 4.04 0.15 12.00
C TYR A 11 3.27 1.35 11.48
N GLN A 12 3.59 2.57 11.95
CA GLN A 12 2.91 3.79 11.49
C GLN A 12 3.60 4.50 10.32
N LEU A 13 4.88 4.19 10.05
CA LEU A 13 5.68 4.94 9.07
C LEU A 13 5.87 4.21 7.73
N THR A 14 5.38 2.99 7.60
CA THR A 14 5.48 2.19 6.38
C THR A 14 4.15 2.17 5.66
N TYR A 15 4.16 2.53 4.37
CA TYR A 15 2.99 2.41 3.51
C TYR A 15 3.29 1.49 2.34
N THR A 16 2.38 0.57 2.06
CA THR A 16 2.52 -0.43 1.01
C THR A 16 1.30 -0.46 0.12
N ALA A 17 1.50 -0.57 -1.19
CA ALA A 17 0.47 -0.96 -2.14
C ALA A 17 0.83 -2.32 -2.75
N ILE A 18 -0.08 -3.28 -2.62
CA ILE A 18 0.04 -4.62 -3.20
C ILE A 18 -0.99 -4.74 -4.32
N THR A 19 -0.54 -4.65 -5.56
CA THR A 19 -1.40 -4.84 -6.73
C THR A 19 -1.53 -6.33 -7.03
N LEU A 20 -2.72 -6.76 -7.42
CA LEU A 20 -3.04 -8.16 -7.70
C LEU A 20 -3.76 -8.27 -9.05
N SER A 21 -3.20 -9.06 -9.95
CA SER A 21 -3.78 -9.39 -11.24
C SER A 21 -4.09 -10.88 -11.27
N PHE A 22 -5.36 -11.21 -11.49
CA PHE A 22 -5.84 -12.58 -11.54
C PHE A 22 -6.12 -13.01 -12.98
N GLU A 23 -5.88 -14.28 -13.27
CA GLU A 23 -6.22 -14.90 -14.55
C GLU A 23 -7.73 -14.90 -14.76
N ASP A 24 -8.14 -14.54 -15.98
CA ASP A 24 -9.55 -14.53 -16.42
C ASP A 24 -10.53 -13.78 -15.51
N LEU A 25 -10.04 -12.92 -14.60
CA LEU A 25 -10.88 -12.08 -13.78
C LEU A 25 -11.42 -10.92 -14.65
N PRO A 26 -12.74 -10.89 -14.94
CA PRO A 26 -13.31 -9.84 -15.76
C PRO A 26 -13.23 -8.49 -15.04
N GLY A 27 -13.29 -7.41 -15.81
CA GLY A 27 -13.37 -6.05 -15.27
C GLY A 27 -12.24 -5.15 -15.74
N VAL A 28 -12.14 -4.00 -15.09
CA VAL A 28 -11.16 -2.96 -15.43
C VAL A 28 -9.81 -3.34 -14.83
N ARG A 29 -8.76 -3.26 -15.65
CA ARG A 29 -7.39 -3.30 -15.16
C ARG A 29 -6.80 -1.90 -15.10
N ARG A 30 -6.03 -1.63 -14.06
CA ARG A 30 -5.35 -0.35 -13.84
C ARG A 30 -3.84 -0.52 -13.84
N THR A 31 -3.15 0.55 -14.16
CA THR A 31 -1.69 0.66 -14.02
C THR A 31 -1.29 1.68 -12.96
N LYS A 32 -2.09 2.74 -12.77
CA LYS A 32 -1.80 3.81 -11.81
C LYS A 32 -2.13 3.40 -10.38
N ILE A 33 -1.12 3.35 -9.51
CA ILE A 33 -1.29 3.19 -8.06
C ILE A 33 -1.79 4.52 -7.47
N GLY A 34 -2.83 4.44 -6.64
CA GLY A 34 -3.46 5.60 -5.98
C GLY A 34 -2.72 6.02 -4.70
N MET A 35 -3.46 6.65 -3.78
CA MET A 35 -2.98 7.02 -2.44
C MET A 35 -1.67 7.82 -2.47
N ASN A 36 -1.62 8.84 -3.32
CA ASN A 36 -0.44 9.69 -3.54
C ASN A 36 0.86 8.94 -3.96
N ALA A 37 0.79 7.72 -4.48
CA ALA A 37 2.01 7.00 -4.90
C ALA A 37 2.77 7.71 -6.03
N ASN A 38 2.04 8.43 -6.89
CA ASN A 38 2.53 9.00 -8.14
C ASN A 38 3.39 8.02 -8.95
N PHE A 39 2.92 6.78 -9.01
CA PHE A 39 3.60 5.66 -9.62
C PHE A 39 2.61 4.86 -10.47
N SER A 40 3.07 4.32 -11.59
CA SER A 40 2.30 3.41 -12.43
C SER A 40 3.11 2.17 -12.71
N VAL A 41 2.49 1.00 -12.55
CA VAL A 41 3.09 -0.27 -12.95
C VAL A 41 3.10 -0.39 -14.49
N PRO A 42 4.05 -1.14 -15.08
CA PRO A 42 4.01 -1.49 -16.49
C PRO A 42 2.70 -2.22 -16.88
N ILE A 43 2.32 -2.15 -18.15
CA ILE A 43 1.02 -2.68 -18.63
C ILE A 43 0.87 -4.19 -18.39
N GLU A 44 1.96 -4.94 -18.45
CA GLU A 44 2.03 -6.37 -18.17
C GLU A 44 1.76 -6.72 -16.70
N TYR A 45 1.90 -5.75 -15.79
CA TYR A 45 1.56 -5.81 -14.37
C TYR A 45 0.25 -5.09 -14.04
N SER A 46 -0.55 -4.74 -15.05
CA SER A 46 -1.87 -4.16 -14.82
C SER A 46 -2.74 -5.08 -13.97
N TYR A 47 -3.44 -4.48 -13.01
CA TYR A 47 -4.05 -5.21 -11.90
C TYR A 47 -5.56 -4.97 -11.82
N ASN A 48 -6.26 -5.93 -11.22
CA ASN A 48 -7.70 -5.89 -11.00
C ASN A 48 -8.04 -5.45 -9.56
N VAL A 49 -7.12 -5.62 -8.61
CA VAL A 49 -7.29 -5.30 -7.20
C VAL A 49 -6.00 -4.68 -6.66
N VAL A 50 -6.10 -3.75 -5.72
CA VAL A 50 -4.96 -3.26 -4.95
C VAL A 50 -5.31 -3.25 -3.46
N ILE A 51 -4.37 -3.74 -2.65
CA ILE A 51 -4.44 -3.67 -1.19
C ILE A 51 -3.47 -2.58 -0.74
N TYR A 52 -3.99 -1.52 -0.12
CA TYR A 52 -3.19 -0.51 0.54
C TYR A 52 -3.03 -0.88 2.00
N VAL A 53 -1.82 -0.78 2.53
CA VAL A 53 -1.46 -1.17 3.90
C VAL A 53 -0.70 -0.02 4.54
N GLY A 54 -1.23 0.46 5.67
CA GLY A 54 -0.64 1.49 6.53
C GLY A 54 -1.01 1.18 7.97
N ASN A 55 -1.76 2.06 8.66
CA ASN A 55 -2.32 1.76 9.99
C ASN A 55 -3.54 0.80 9.97
N GLY A 56 -3.52 -0.19 9.09
CA GLY A 56 -4.67 -0.99 8.68
C GLY A 56 -4.50 -1.40 7.22
N TYR A 57 -5.56 -1.94 6.62
CA TYR A 57 -5.54 -2.19 5.18
C TYR A 57 -6.88 -1.85 4.52
N ARG A 58 -6.80 -1.47 3.24
CA ARG A 58 -7.94 -1.16 2.38
C ARG A 58 -7.79 -1.91 1.07
N ILE A 59 -8.87 -2.56 0.65
CA ILE A 59 -8.93 -3.27 -0.63
C ILE A 59 -9.74 -2.44 -1.60
N VAL A 60 -9.16 -2.16 -2.76
CA VAL A 60 -9.77 -1.37 -3.82
C VAL A 60 -9.82 -2.18 -5.11
N ASP A 61 -10.97 -2.19 -5.77
CA ASP A 61 -11.15 -2.89 -7.03
C ASP A 61 -10.58 -2.11 -8.23
N GLY A 62 -10.69 -2.70 -9.43
CA GLY A 62 -10.20 -2.12 -10.67
C GLY A 62 -10.96 -0.87 -11.12
N ARG A 63 -12.11 -0.56 -10.52
CA ARG A 63 -12.88 0.68 -10.76
C ARG A 63 -12.51 1.79 -9.78
N GLY A 64 -11.82 1.44 -8.68
CA GLY A 64 -11.46 2.38 -7.63
C GLY A 64 -12.41 2.33 -6.44
N GLU A 65 -13.34 1.38 -6.40
CA GLU A 65 -14.29 1.22 -5.30
C GLU A 65 -13.63 0.49 -4.12
N ILE A 66 -13.89 0.98 -2.91
CA ILE A 66 -13.43 0.32 -1.68
C ILE A 66 -14.35 -0.86 -1.41
N VAL A 67 -13.82 -2.08 -1.46
CA VAL A 67 -14.60 -3.31 -1.25
C VAL A 67 -14.49 -3.84 0.18
N ALA A 68 -13.40 -3.51 0.88
CA ALA A 68 -13.21 -3.83 2.29
C ALA A 68 -12.16 -2.92 2.91
N GLU A 69 -12.27 -2.71 4.22
CA GLU A 69 -11.32 -1.95 5.03
C GLU A 69 -11.22 -2.58 6.42
N TYR A 70 -10.01 -2.59 6.97
CA TYR A 70 -9.74 -2.98 8.33
C TYR A 70 -8.79 -1.97 8.98
N GLN A 71 -9.15 -1.54 10.19
CA GLN A 71 -8.33 -0.62 10.99
C GLN A 71 -8.28 -1.14 12.42
N PRO A 72 -7.10 -1.48 12.96
CA PRO A 72 -6.93 -1.88 14.35
C PRO A 72 -7.41 -0.79 15.31
N THR A 73 -8.32 -1.15 16.23
CA THR A 73 -8.81 -0.25 17.29
C THR A 73 -8.10 -0.45 18.63
N ASP A 74 -7.39 -1.56 18.78
CA ASP A 74 -6.66 -2.02 19.95
C ASP A 74 -5.30 -2.63 19.56
N THR A 75 -4.54 -3.10 20.55
CA THR A 75 -3.25 -3.78 20.38
C THR A 75 -3.37 -5.31 20.38
N GLU A 76 -4.58 -5.86 20.52
CA GLU A 76 -4.81 -7.31 20.50
C GLU A 76 -4.90 -7.84 19.05
N HIS A 77 -5.31 -6.98 18.13
CA HIS A 77 -5.42 -7.29 16.71
C HIS A 77 -4.60 -6.31 15.84
N PRO A 78 -3.28 -6.20 16.05
CA PRO A 78 -2.44 -5.37 15.20
C PRO A 78 -2.25 -6.04 13.83
N ILE A 79 -1.85 -5.26 12.84
CA ILE A 79 -1.30 -5.82 11.59
C ILE A 79 0.23 -5.77 11.57
N GLY A 80 0.85 -4.90 12.37
CA GLY A 80 2.29 -4.77 12.49
C GLY A 80 2.83 -5.43 13.75
N PHE A 81 3.86 -6.25 13.58
CA PHE A 81 4.55 -6.98 14.63
C PHE A 81 6.00 -6.45 14.67
N VAL A 82 6.23 -5.49 15.56
CA VAL A 82 7.48 -4.71 15.63
C VAL A 82 8.66 -5.59 16.03
N ASP A 83 8.46 -6.49 16.99
CA ASP A 83 9.50 -7.40 17.48
C ASP A 83 9.91 -8.45 16.44
N GLU A 84 9.09 -8.66 15.41
CA GLU A 84 9.33 -9.62 14.34
C GLU A 84 9.80 -9.00 13.03
N ASP A 85 9.86 -7.67 12.94
CA ASP A 85 10.13 -6.95 11.69
C ASP A 85 9.12 -7.30 10.56
N LYS A 86 7.84 -7.52 10.90
CA LYS A 86 6.82 -8.04 9.96
C LYS A 86 5.45 -7.38 10.04
N ILE A 87 4.79 -7.30 8.89
CA ILE A 87 3.37 -6.98 8.77
C ILE A 87 2.61 -8.26 8.40
N TYR A 88 1.60 -8.61 9.20
CA TYR A 88 0.72 -9.74 8.98
C TYR A 88 -0.73 -9.30 8.91
N PHE A 89 -1.43 -9.73 7.87
CA PHE A 89 -2.88 -9.60 7.77
C PHE A 89 -3.43 -10.74 6.93
N SER A 90 -4.71 -11.04 7.12
CA SER A 90 -5.43 -12.03 6.32
C SER A 90 -6.59 -11.34 5.63
N VAL A 91 -6.78 -11.66 4.35
CA VAL A 91 -7.91 -11.15 3.58
C VAL A 91 -8.81 -12.32 3.21
N PRO A 92 -10.12 -12.26 3.53
CA PRO A 92 -11.07 -13.24 3.02
C PRO A 92 -11.05 -13.29 1.49
N VAL A 93 -10.95 -14.50 0.93
CA VAL A 93 -10.87 -14.73 -0.53
C VAL A 93 -12.01 -14.05 -1.30
N GLY A 94 -13.20 -13.95 -0.69
CA GLY A 94 -14.36 -13.28 -1.28
C GLY A 94 -14.19 -11.79 -1.56
N TYR A 95 -13.21 -11.11 -0.95
CA TYR A 95 -12.86 -9.72 -1.26
C TYR A 95 -11.77 -9.59 -2.32
N LEU A 96 -11.17 -10.71 -2.78
CA LEU A 96 -10.14 -10.76 -3.80
C LEU A 96 -10.65 -11.53 -5.02
N SER A 97 -10.30 -12.81 -5.12
CA SER A 97 -10.73 -13.74 -6.16
C SER A 97 -10.32 -15.16 -5.79
N ASP A 98 -11.09 -16.14 -6.26
CA ASP A 98 -10.74 -17.57 -6.25
C ASP A 98 -9.90 -18.00 -7.47
N LYS A 99 -9.68 -17.08 -8.43
CA LYS A 99 -8.87 -17.30 -9.63
C LYS A 99 -7.38 -17.36 -9.30
N HIS A 100 -6.61 -17.94 -10.21
CA HIS A 100 -5.15 -17.97 -10.08
C HIS A 100 -4.55 -16.57 -10.17
N LEU A 101 -3.63 -16.26 -9.26
CA LEU A 101 -2.86 -15.03 -9.30
C LEU A 101 -1.85 -15.11 -10.45
N ARG A 102 -1.99 -14.22 -11.43
CA ARG A 102 -1.08 -14.10 -12.59
C ARG A 102 0.18 -13.32 -12.24
N ASN A 103 0.00 -12.16 -11.63
CA ASN A 103 1.10 -11.29 -11.21
C ASN A 103 0.69 -10.38 -10.06
N ALA A 104 1.70 -9.84 -9.39
CA ALA A 104 1.52 -8.85 -8.34
C ALA A 104 2.69 -7.86 -8.35
N VAL A 105 2.46 -6.67 -7.83
CA VAL A 105 3.51 -5.69 -7.56
C VAL A 105 3.36 -5.19 -6.13
N VAL A 106 4.46 -5.17 -5.40
CA VAL A 106 4.52 -4.58 -4.05
C VAL A 106 5.33 -3.29 -4.18
N ALA A 107 4.67 -2.15 -3.95
CA ALA A 107 5.29 -0.84 -3.90
C ALA A 107 5.31 -0.35 -2.45
N VAL A 108 6.49 0.03 -1.94
CA VAL A 108 6.68 0.45 -0.55
C VAL A 108 7.20 1.88 -0.47
N GLY A 109 6.80 2.61 0.57
CA GLY A 109 7.26 3.96 0.84
C GLY A 109 6.96 4.39 2.27
N GLY A 110 7.18 5.66 2.56
CA GLY A 110 6.78 6.26 3.82
C GLY A 110 5.26 6.46 3.89
N GLN A 111 4.68 6.31 5.08
CA GLN A 111 3.29 6.67 5.32
C GLN A 111 3.17 8.15 5.71
N ASP A 112 2.14 8.81 5.18
CA ASP A 112 1.61 10.04 5.71
C ASP A 112 0.13 9.83 6.08
N ASP A 113 -0.24 10.10 7.32
CA ASP A 113 -1.61 10.02 7.83
C ASP A 113 -2.12 11.37 8.36
N HIS A 114 -1.34 12.45 8.17
CA HIS A 114 -1.62 13.80 8.65
C HIS A 114 -1.95 13.85 10.17
N GLY A 115 -1.40 12.92 10.96
CA GLY A 115 -1.67 12.78 12.39
C GLY A 115 -3.02 12.12 12.73
N GLY A 116 -3.82 11.76 11.72
CA GLY A 116 -5.16 11.22 11.88
C GLY A 116 -5.19 9.77 12.39
N GLY A 117 -4.14 8.98 12.19
CA GLY A 117 -4.13 7.54 12.47
C GLY A 117 -5.07 6.71 11.59
N GLY A 118 -5.51 7.26 10.45
CA GLY A 118 -6.16 6.49 9.40
C GLY A 118 -5.16 5.63 8.64
N ILE A 119 -5.63 4.95 7.59
CA ILE A 119 -4.77 4.13 6.70
C ILE A 119 -3.62 4.96 6.12
N GLY A 120 -3.85 6.25 5.84
CA GLY A 120 -2.85 7.16 5.31
C GLY A 120 -2.67 7.01 3.81
N GLU A 121 -1.57 7.56 3.30
CA GLU A 121 -1.17 7.55 1.90
C GLU A 121 0.36 7.54 1.79
N PHE A 122 0.89 7.43 0.57
CA PHE A 122 2.33 7.56 0.35
C PHE A 122 2.78 8.99 0.68
N ARG A 123 3.78 9.09 1.55
CA ARG A 123 4.44 10.34 1.91
C ARG A 123 5.19 10.89 0.71
N SER A 124 5.07 12.20 0.51
CA SER A 124 5.71 12.88 -0.63
C SER A 124 7.23 12.72 -0.63
N VAL A 125 7.81 12.66 -1.83
CA VAL A 125 9.26 12.70 -2.09
C VAL A 125 9.61 13.99 -2.82
N LEU A 126 10.46 14.79 -2.19
CA LEU A 126 10.94 16.08 -2.69
C LEU A 126 12.44 15.97 -3.03
N PRO A 127 13.08 17.02 -3.58
CA PRO A 127 14.51 16.97 -3.88
C PRO A 127 15.38 16.77 -2.65
N GLU A 128 15.07 17.48 -1.57
CA GLU A 128 15.73 17.35 -0.28
C GLU A 128 14.83 16.60 0.70
N ALA A 129 15.42 15.80 1.59
CA ALA A 129 14.67 15.12 2.64
C ALA A 129 14.31 16.10 3.77
N GLY A 130 13.19 15.86 4.44
CA GLY A 130 12.73 16.66 5.57
C GLY A 130 12.01 15.79 6.59
N GLU A 131 11.57 16.42 7.68
CA GLU A 131 10.86 15.71 8.77
C GLU A 131 9.59 14.99 8.26
N TRP A 132 8.93 15.60 7.26
CA TRP A 132 7.60 15.17 6.77
C TRP A 132 7.60 14.70 5.31
N HIS A 133 8.78 14.53 4.68
CA HIS A 133 8.88 14.05 3.30
C HIS A 133 10.20 13.30 3.04
N GLY A 134 10.15 12.35 2.11
CA GLY A 134 11.36 11.74 1.56
C GLY A 134 12.16 12.73 0.73
N GLY A 135 13.43 12.40 0.48
CA GLY A 135 14.34 13.15 -0.39
C GLY A 135 14.78 12.35 -1.60
N GLY A 136 15.49 13.00 -2.55
CA GLY A 136 16.05 12.37 -3.74
C GLY A 136 15.19 12.45 -4.99
N GLY A 137 14.09 13.21 -4.97
CA GLY A 137 13.32 13.52 -6.17
C GLY A 137 14.00 14.55 -7.08
N ASP A 138 13.64 14.58 -8.36
CA ASP A 138 14.20 15.55 -9.31
C ASP A 138 13.48 16.90 -9.28
N LYS A 139 12.23 16.92 -8.79
CA LYS A 139 11.32 18.07 -8.89
C LYS A 139 10.74 18.46 -7.53
N PRO A 140 10.27 19.70 -7.34
CA PRO A 140 9.54 20.09 -6.14
C PRO A 140 8.18 19.39 -5.96
N SER A 141 7.65 18.75 -7.02
CA SER A 141 6.42 17.96 -6.96
C SER A 141 6.36 16.96 -8.12
N GLY A 142 5.53 15.92 -7.97
CA GLY A 142 5.31 14.95 -9.03
C GLY A 142 6.45 13.95 -9.25
N ASN A 143 7.30 13.72 -8.25
CA ASN A 143 8.18 12.55 -8.20
C ASN A 143 7.40 11.32 -7.77
N SER A 144 7.91 10.12 -8.07
CA SER A 144 7.39 8.90 -7.45
C SER A 144 7.55 9.01 -5.93
N ASN A 145 6.49 8.72 -5.19
CA ASN A 145 6.50 8.66 -3.72
C ASN A 145 6.76 7.25 -3.18
N VAL A 146 7.03 6.31 -4.10
CA VAL A 146 7.42 4.93 -3.82
C VAL A 146 8.94 4.85 -3.71
N TYR A 147 9.44 4.24 -2.64
CA TYR A 147 10.86 4.10 -2.33
C TYR A 147 11.46 2.84 -2.96
N ASP A 148 10.69 1.75 -3.00
CA ASP A 148 11.11 0.49 -3.60
C ASP A 148 9.91 -0.29 -4.18
N VAL A 149 10.18 -1.17 -5.15
CA VAL A 149 9.18 -1.95 -5.87
C VAL A 149 9.66 -3.37 -6.10
N MET A 150 8.84 -4.35 -5.73
CA MET A 150 9.03 -5.75 -6.08
C MET A 150 7.97 -6.21 -7.09
N TYR A 151 8.43 -6.78 -8.19
CA TYR A 151 7.58 -7.35 -9.24
C TYR A 151 7.53 -8.87 -9.10
N ILE A 152 6.33 -9.44 -9.08
CA ILE A 152 6.10 -10.87 -8.92
C ILE A 152 5.34 -11.38 -10.14
N ARG A 153 5.90 -12.41 -10.79
CA ARG A 153 5.28 -13.11 -11.91
C ARG A 153 5.20 -14.60 -11.59
N ARG A 154 4.04 -15.19 -11.83
CA ARG A 154 3.84 -16.64 -11.81
C ARG A 154 3.66 -17.18 -13.21
#